data_AF-A0A9E0QN20-F1
#
_entry.id   AF-A0A9E0QN20-F1
#
_cell.length_a   1.000
_cell.length_b   1.000
_cell.length_c   1.000
_cell.angle_alpha   90.00
_cell.angle_beta   90.00
_cell.angle_gamma   90.00
#
_symmetry.space_group_name_H-M   'P 1'
#
loop_
_entity.id
_entity.type
_entity.pdbx_description
1 polymer ?
#
loop_
_entity_poly.entity_id
_entity_poly.type
_entity_poly.pdbx_seq_one_letter_code
_entity_poly.pdbx_strand_id
1 'polypeptide(L)'
;MPVIKSIIETASAEFKENKLQMESLVGELSERINVAAKGGGERARAKHLARDKLLPRDRIKALLDPGSSFLELSQLAAYGIYNDDAPAAGIITGIGRVHGSEIMIIANDATVKGGTYYPLTVKKHLRAQEIAEENQLPCVYLVDSGGAFLPLQHEVFPDKEHFGRFFYNQTRMSAAGIPQIAVVMGSCTAGGAYIPSLCDESIIVREQGTIFLGGPPLVKAATGEIVSSEELGGADLHCKQSGVTDHIAEDDSHALAIARDVLAHLNETKQVHVKVRESREPLYPTDDILGVIPKDPKKPYDVREVIARLVDASELQEFKPLYGPTLICGFAHIHGYPVGIIANNGILFS
;
A
#
# COMPACT_ATOMS: atom_id res chain seq x y z
N MET A 1 34.12 -4.55 -7.80
CA MET A 1 33.87 -3.61 -8.92
C MET A 1 34.59 -2.31 -8.57
N PRO A 2 34.82 -1.35 -9.50
CA PRO A 2 35.48 -0.11 -9.14
C PRO A 2 34.60 0.71 -8.19
N VAL A 3 35.26 1.34 -7.21
CA VAL A 3 34.62 2.21 -6.22
C VAL A 3 34.46 3.60 -6.81
N ILE A 4 33.27 4.19 -6.72
CA ILE A 4 33.04 5.59 -7.05
C ILE A 4 33.78 6.45 -6.03
N LYS A 5 34.65 7.34 -6.50
CA LYS A 5 35.31 8.34 -5.66
C LYS A 5 34.48 9.61 -5.66
N SER A 6 33.79 9.87 -4.56
CA SER A 6 33.00 11.10 -4.39
C SER A 6 33.89 12.33 -4.51
N ILE A 7 33.41 13.31 -5.27
CA ILE A 7 34.00 14.65 -5.43
C ILE A 7 33.27 15.71 -4.58
N ILE A 8 32.27 15.29 -3.80
CA ILE A 8 31.46 16.19 -2.98
C ILE A 8 32.20 16.56 -1.70
N GLU A 9 32.35 17.87 -1.47
CA GLU A 9 32.86 18.42 -0.22
C GLU A 9 31.70 18.73 0.74
N THR A 10 31.42 17.83 1.68
CA THR A 10 30.30 17.96 2.64
C THR A 10 30.42 19.17 3.57
N ALA A 11 31.63 19.71 3.74
CA ALA A 11 31.88 20.91 4.53
C ALA A 11 31.58 22.22 3.77
N SER A 12 31.44 22.16 2.44
CA SER A 12 31.25 23.33 1.58
C SER A 12 29.94 24.07 1.87
N ALA A 13 29.92 25.37 1.58
CA ALA A 13 28.70 26.18 1.70
C ALA A 13 27.60 25.68 0.76
N GLU A 14 27.96 25.31 -0.47
CA GLU A 14 27.03 24.78 -1.47
C GLU A 14 26.31 23.52 -0.98
N PHE A 15 27.06 22.53 -0.47
CA PHE A 15 26.47 21.29 0.04
C PHE A 15 25.49 21.56 1.20
N LYS A 16 25.86 22.46 2.12
CA LYS A 16 25.02 22.83 3.27
C LYS A 16 23.73 23.53 2.83
N GLU A 17 23.81 24.41 1.84
CA GLU A 17 22.63 25.08 1.28
C GLU A 17 21.69 24.09 0.57
N ASN A 18 22.24 23.19 -0.25
CA ASN A 18 21.47 22.13 -0.92
C ASN A 18 20.78 21.23 0.11
N LYS A 19 21.53 20.78 1.13
CA LYS A 19 21.04 19.92 2.19
C LYS A 19 19.90 20.58 2.97
N LEU A 20 20.06 21.84 3.38
CA LEU A 20 19.04 22.57 4.11
C LEU A 20 17.73 22.71 3.31
N GLN A 21 17.83 22.98 2.00
CA GLN A 21 16.64 23.05 1.15
C GLN A 21 15.95 21.70 1.01
N MET A 22 16.71 20.63 0.78
CA MET A 22 16.13 19.29 0.67
C MET A 22 15.50 18.83 1.99
N GLU A 23 16.15 19.11 3.13
CA GLU A 23 15.59 18.84 4.46
C GLU A 23 14.26 19.57 4.69
N SER A 24 14.13 20.82 4.22
CA SER A 24 12.85 21.55 4.27
C SER A 24 11.75 20.84 3.47
N LEU A 25 12.06 20.37 2.25
CA LEU A 25 11.09 19.66 1.40
C LEU A 25 10.70 18.29 2.00
N VAL A 26 11.65 17.57 2.59
CA VAL A 26 11.39 16.31 3.31
C VAL A 26 10.54 16.56 4.55
N GLY A 27 10.77 17.67 5.25
CA GLY A 27 9.93 18.11 6.37
C GLY A 27 8.49 18.36 5.96
N GLU A 28 8.28 19.11 4.86
CA GLU A 28 6.95 19.37 4.29
C GLU A 28 6.24 18.09 3.84
N LEU A 29 6.97 17.16 3.19
CA LEU A 29 6.46 15.85 2.83
C LEU A 29 6.01 15.06 4.08
N SER A 30 6.85 15.03 5.12
CA SER A 30 6.57 14.32 6.36
C SER A 30 5.35 14.89 7.08
N GLU A 31 5.20 16.21 7.11
CA GLU A 31 4.02 16.87 7.67
C GLU A 31 2.74 16.47 6.94
N ARG A 32 2.75 16.50 5.60
CA ARG A 32 1.59 16.10 4.78
C ARG A 32 1.21 14.65 5.00
N ILE A 33 2.19 13.75 5.07
CA ILE A 33 1.96 12.33 5.36
C ILE A 33 1.34 12.19 6.76
N ASN A 34 1.86 12.90 7.76
CA ASN A 34 1.34 12.85 9.12
C ASN A 34 -0.09 13.38 9.23
N VAL A 35 -0.45 14.41 8.44
CA VAL A 35 -1.83 14.89 8.34
C VAL A 35 -2.73 13.83 7.72
N ALA A 36 -2.34 13.26 6.57
CA ALA A 36 -3.10 12.21 5.89
C ALA A 36 -3.27 10.95 6.77
N ALA A 37 -2.26 10.61 7.57
CA ALA A 37 -2.28 9.47 8.48
C ALA A 37 -3.32 9.59 9.61
N LYS A 38 -3.86 10.80 9.86
CA LYS A 38 -4.95 11.02 10.84
C LYS A 38 -6.34 10.60 10.31
N GLY A 39 -6.46 10.12 9.08
CA GLY A 39 -7.74 9.65 8.51
C GLY A 39 -8.80 10.75 8.50
N GLY A 40 -10.05 10.41 8.80
CA GLY A 40 -11.18 11.36 8.80
C GLY A 40 -11.22 12.37 9.95
N GLY A 41 -10.10 12.57 10.65
CA GLY A 41 -9.98 13.49 11.78
C GLY A 41 -10.44 12.92 13.12
N GLU A 42 -10.20 13.67 14.20
CA GLU A 42 -10.37 13.21 15.59
C GLU A 42 -11.80 12.77 15.90
N ARG A 43 -12.80 13.51 15.43
CA ARG A 43 -14.22 13.18 15.67
C ARG A 43 -14.62 11.86 15.02
N ALA A 44 -14.20 11.61 13.79
CA ALA A 44 -14.52 10.36 13.09
C ALA A 44 -13.79 9.17 13.74
N ARG A 45 -12.51 9.35 14.10
CA ARG A 45 -11.73 8.35 14.84
C ARG A 45 -12.33 8.00 16.19
N ALA A 46 -12.74 9.00 16.98
CA ALA A 46 -13.39 8.78 18.26
C ALA A 46 -14.71 7.99 18.10
N LYS A 47 -15.50 8.31 17.08
CA LYS A 47 -16.73 7.55 16.76
C LYS A 47 -16.44 6.12 16.33
N HIS A 48 -15.34 5.89 15.61
CA HIS A 48 -14.90 4.55 15.20
C HIS A 48 -14.46 3.71 16.40
N LEU A 49 -13.61 4.28 17.26
CA LEU A 49 -13.14 3.65 18.49
C LEU A 49 -14.27 3.37 19.49
N ALA A 50 -15.27 4.25 19.58
CA ALA A 50 -16.44 4.06 20.45
C ALA A 50 -17.36 2.89 20.02
N ARG A 51 -17.04 2.23 18.90
CA ARG A 51 -17.69 0.99 18.45
C ARG A 51 -16.80 -0.24 18.71
N ASP A 52 -15.77 -0.09 19.55
CA ASP A 52 -14.79 -1.12 19.90
C ASP A 52 -13.98 -1.67 18.71
N LYS A 53 -13.81 -0.83 17.67
CA LYS A 53 -13.05 -1.14 16.46
C LYS A 53 -11.64 -0.57 16.53
N LEU A 54 -10.64 -1.35 16.11
CA LEU A 54 -9.30 -0.84 15.87
C LEU A 54 -9.28 0.11 14.68
N LEU A 55 -8.43 1.13 14.72
CA LEU A 55 -8.20 1.97 13.54
C LEU A 55 -7.47 1.16 12.45
N PRO A 56 -7.65 1.51 11.17
CA PRO A 56 -7.04 0.78 10.06
C PRO A 56 -5.52 0.60 10.17
N ARG A 57 -4.79 1.65 10.60
CA ARG A 57 -3.33 1.57 10.81
C ARG A 57 -2.95 0.68 12.00
N ASP A 58 -3.78 0.65 13.04
CA ASP A 58 -3.58 -0.22 14.18
C ASP A 58 -3.86 -1.68 13.80
N ARG A 59 -4.85 -1.94 12.94
CA ARG A 59 -5.10 -3.26 12.35
C ARG A 59 -3.92 -3.76 11.53
N ILE A 60 -3.36 -2.92 10.66
CA ILE A 60 -2.15 -3.25 9.89
C ILE A 60 -1.00 -3.58 10.86
N LYS A 61 -0.75 -2.72 11.86
CA LYS A 61 0.32 -2.95 12.83
C LYS A 61 0.15 -4.26 13.60
N ALA A 62 -1.07 -4.63 13.97
CA ALA A 62 -1.37 -5.88 14.67
C ALA A 62 -1.28 -7.11 13.75
N LEU A 63 -1.54 -6.96 12.45
CA LEU A 63 -1.36 -8.02 11.45
C LEU A 63 0.12 -8.35 11.22
N LEU A 64 0.96 -7.32 11.14
CA LEU A 64 2.38 -7.44 10.80
C LEU A 64 3.20 -8.18 11.86
N ASP A 65 4.29 -8.79 11.43
CA ASP A 65 5.27 -9.37 12.34
C ASP A 65 5.92 -8.29 13.22
N PRO A 66 6.11 -8.55 14.53
CA PRO A 66 6.73 -7.58 15.42
C PRO A 66 8.09 -7.09 14.92
N GLY A 67 8.23 -5.76 14.80
CA GLY A 67 9.47 -5.12 14.34
C GLY A 67 9.69 -5.14 12.83
N SER A 68 8.78 -5.75 12.05
CA SER A 68 8.87 -5.71 10.59
C SER A 68 8.57 -4.33 10.02
N SER A 69 9.17 -4.04 8.87
CA SER A 69 8.90 -2.81 8.11
C SER A 69 7.60 -2.91 7.32
N PHE A 70 6.98 -1.77 7.07
CA PHE A 70 5.82 -1.63 6.20
C PHE A 70 6.12 -0.59 5.11
N LEU A 71 6.14 -1.02 3.85
CA LEU A 71 6.27 -0.15 2.71
C LEU A 71 4.88 0.34 2.28
N GLU A 72 4.46 1.48 2.84
CA GLU A 72 3.18 2.08 2.48
C GLU A 72 3.21 2.72 1.09
N LEU A 73 2.15 2.51 0.32
CA LEU A 73 2.00 2.99 -1.05
C LEU A 73 1.12 4.23 -1.12
N SER A 74 1.56 5.22 -1.91
CA SER A 74 0.76 6.40 -2.28
C SER A 74 0.09 7.08 -1.07
N GLN A 75 0.89 7.41 -0.05
CA GLN A 75 0.43 8.01 1.21
C GLN A 75 -0.32 9.35 1.01
N LEU A 76 0.07 10.10 -0.02
CA LEU A 76 -0.56 11.37 -0.40
C LEU A 76 -1.63 11.22 -1.50
N ALA A 77 -2.17 10.02 -1.73
CA ALA A 77 -3.27 9.86 -2.67
C ALA A 77 -4.45 10.78 -2.29
N ALA A 78 -5.02 11.45 -3.30
CA ALA A 78 -6.06 12.47 -3.17
C ALA A 78 -5.68 13.74 -2.38
N TYR A 79 -4.40 13.98 -2.08
CA TYR A 79 -3.94 15.25 -1.50
C TYR A 79 -4.22 16.43 -2.44
N GLY A 80 -4.86 17.48 -1.95
CA GLY A 80 -5.29 18.65 -2.70
C GLY A 80 -6.45 18.37 -3.66
N ILE A 81 -7.12 17.23 -3.55
CA ILE A 81 -8.24 16.80 -4.41
C ILE A 81 -9.47 16.58 -3.53
N TYR A 82 -10.67 16.76 -4.10
CA TYR A 82 -11.95 16.60 -3.40
C TYR A 82 -12.07 17.47 -2.13
N ASN A 83 -11.43 18.65 -2.10
CA ASN A 83 -11.35 19.51 -0.91
C ASN A 83 -10.70 18.83 0.31
N ASP A 84 -9.74 17.92 0.09
CA ASP A 84 -9.03 17.16 1.13
C ASP A 84 -9.93 16.31 2.04
N ASP A 85 -11.16 16.03 1.60
CA ASP A 85 -12.14 15.21 2.31
C ASP A 85 -11.80 13.70 2.33
N ALA A 86 -10.82 13.29 1.52
CA ALA A 86 -10.42 11.90 1.32
C ALA A 86 -8.90 11.68 1.51
N PRO A 87 -8.34 11.96 2.70
CA PRO A 87 -6.90 11.78 2.95
C PRO A 87 -6.46 10.35 2.66
N ALA A 88 -5.29 10.21 2.03
CA ALA A 88 -4.75 8.94 1.53
C ALA A 88 -5.71 8.17 0.59
N ALA A 89 -6.70 8.86 0.01
CA ALA A 89 -7.85 8.33 -0.71
C ALA A 89 -8.72 7.35 0.11
N GLY A 90 -8.76 7.47 1.45
CA GLY A 90 -9.60 6.64 2.31
C GLY A 90 -9.22 5.15 2.34
N ILE A 91 -8.01 4.82 1.91
CA ILE A 91 -7.49 3.45 1.88
C ILE A 91 -5.98 3.45 2.12
N ILE A 92 -5.52 2.53 2.95
CA ILE A 92 -4.09 2.31 3.23
C ILE A 92 -3.69 1.03 2.51
N THR A 93 -2.68 1.13 1.66
CA THR A 93 -2.14 -0.01 0.92
C THR A 93 -0.64 -0.09 1.14
N GLY A 94 -0.10 -1.30 1.17
CA GLY A 94 1.34 -1.47 1.33
C GLY A 94 1.78 -2.90 1.47
N ILE A 95 3.10 -3.09 1.49
CA ILE A 95 3.73 -4.39 1.61
C ILE A 95 4.34 -4.51 3.00
N GLY A 96 4.03 -5.58 3.71
CA GLY A 96 4.67 -5.88 4.99
C GLY A 96 4.86 -7.38 5.18
N ARG A 97 5.40 -7.78 6.34
CA ARG A 97 5.70 -9.18 6.62
C ARG A 97 4.73 -9.80 7.61
N VAL A 98 4.28 -11.01 7.29
CA VAL A 98 3.48 -11.86 8.17
C VAL A 98 4.05 -13.27 8.09
N HIS A 99 4.49 -13.83 9.22
CA HIS A 99 5.23 -15.09 9.28
C HIS A 99 6.46 -15.13 8.35
N GLY A 100 7.13 -13.98 8.19
CA GLY A 100 8.28 -13.82 7.30
C GLY A 100 7.94 -13.67 5.81
N SER A 101 6.71 -13.94 5.40
CA SER A 101 6.22 -13.77 4.03
C SER A 101 5.83 -12.33 3.74
N GLU A 102 6.12 -11.85 2.53
CA GLU A 102 5.78 -10.48 2.09
C GLU A 102 4.36 -10.47 1.52
N ILE A 103 3.49 -9.65 2.12
CA ILE A 103 2.04 -9.65 1.86
C ILE A 103 1.61 -8.26 1.40
N MET A 104 0.79 -8.19 0.35
CA MET A 104 0.08 -6.98 -0.01
C MET A 104 -1.12 -6.79 0.93
N ILE A 105 -1.14 -5.70 1.68
CA ILE A 105 -2.23 -5.37 2.60
C ILE A 105 -3.02 -4.19 2.04
N ILE A 106 -4.34 -4.32 2.01
CA ILE A 106 -5.27 -3.31 1.49
C ILE A 106 -6.34 -3.08 2.55
N ALA A 107 -6.31 -1.95 3.23
CA ALA A 107 -7.17 -1.65 4.37
C ALA A 107 -8.00 -0.38 4.14
N ASN A 108 -9.32 -0.49 4.18
CA ASN A 108 -10.20 0.67 4.10
C ASN A 108 -10.09 1.51 5.37
N ASP A 109 -10.16 2.84 5.22
CA ASP A 109 -10.30 3.75 6.35
C ASP A 109 -11.75 4.20 6.52
N ALA A 110 -12.50 3.47 7.35
CA ALA A 110 -13.88 3.78 7.68
C ALA A 110 -14.07 5.17 8.34
N THR A 111 -13.01 5.79 8.86
CA THR A 111 -13.09 7.15 9.40
C THR A 111 -13.19 8.19 8.29
N VAL A 112 -12.66 7.89 7.10
CA VAL A 112 -12.69 8.77 5.92
C VAL A 112 -14.00 8.55 5.16
N LYS A 113 -14.98 9.44 5.38
CA LYS A 113 -16.32 9.39 4.75
C LYS A 113 -17.01 8.02 4.84
N GLY A 114 -16.77 7.27 5.92
CA GLY A 114 -17.34 5.92 6.08
C GLY A 114 -16.65 4.84 5.25
N GLY A 115 -15.42 5.08 4.79
CA GLY A 115 -14.66 4.16 3.95
C GLY A 115 -15.18 4.08 2.51
N THR A 116 -15.94 5.07 2.06
CA THR A 116 -16.52 5.06 0.71
C THR A 116 -15.45 5.22 -0.36
N TYR A 117 -15.60 4.52 -1.48
CA TYR A 117 -14.69 4.59 -2.61
C TYR A 117 -14.91 5.84 -3.45
N TYR A 118 -13.95 6.75 -3.40
CA TYR A 118 -13.75 7.81 -4.39
C TYR A 118 -13.07 7.24 -5.65
N PRO A 119 -13.05 7.98 -6.78
CA PRO A 119 -12.32 7.54 -7.97
C PRO A 119 -10.84 7.21 -7.68
N LEU A 120 -10.17 8.03 -6.87
CA LEU A 120 -8.79 7.75 -6.47
C LEU A 120 -8.64 6.60 -5.45
N THR A 121 -9.68 6.27 -4.69
CA THR A 121 -9.70 5.06 -3.87
C THR A 121 -9.66 3.83 -4.77
N VAL A 122 -10.48 3.83 -5.83
CA VAL A 122 -10.49 2.75 -6.83
C VAL A 122 -9.12 2.61 -7.49
N LYS A 123 -8.56 3.71 -7.99
CA LYS A 123 -7.24 3.71 -8.62
C LYS A 123 -6.13 3.20 -7.69
N LYS A 124 -6.14 3.62 -6.41
CA LYS A 124 -5.17 3.18 -5.41
C LYS A 124 -5.31 1.69 -5.06
N HIS A 125 -6.55 1.20 -4.96
CA HIS A 125 -6.82 -0.22 -4.75
C HIS A 125 -6.33 -1.05 -5.94
N LEU A 126 -6.67 -0.67 -7.18
CA LEU A 126 -6.19 -1.37 -8.39
C LEU A 126 -4.68 -1.36 -8.51
N ARG A 127 -4.03 -0.24 -8.19
CA ARG A 127 -2.55 -0.18 -8.21
C ARG A 127 -1.92 -1.13 -7.19
N ALA A 128 -2.56 -1.33 -6.02
CA ALA A 128 -2.09 -2.31 -5.05
C ALA A 128 -2.22 -3.75 -5.57
N GLN A 129 -3.33 -4.09 -6.22
CA GLN A 129 -3.50 -5.40 -6.86
C GLN A 129 -2.53 -5.62 -8.03
N GLU A 130 -2.27 -4.59 -8.85
CA GLU A 130 -1.28 -4.65 -9.93
C GLU A 130 0.12 -4.95 -9.39
N ILE A 131 0.54 -4.27 -8.30
CA ILE A 131 1.81 -4.58 -7.63
C ILE A 131 1.82 -6.00 -7.08
N ALA A 132 0.71 -6.47 -6.49
CA ALA A 132 0.61 -7.82 -5.96
C ALA A 132 0.73 -8.87 -7.07
N GLU A 133 0.05 -8.68 -8.20
CA GLU A 133 0.11 -9.57 -9.36
C GLU A 133 1.52 -9.60 -9.98
N GLU A 134 2.13 -8.43 -10.22
CA GLU A 134 3.47 -8.31 -10.79
C GLU A 134 4.56 -8.93 -9.91
N ASN A 135 4.38 -8.92 -8.59
CA ASN A 135 5.38 -9.38 -7.62
C ASN A 135 5.01 -10.70 -6.92
N GLN A 136 3.90 -11.33 -7.32
CA GLN A 136 3.39 -12.58 -6.74
C GLN A 136 3.23 -12.49 -5.21
N LEU A 137 2.58 -11.43 -4.74
CA LEU A 137 2.34 -11.19 -3.31
C LEU A 137 0.93 -11.65 -2.94
N PRO A 138 0.76 -12.53 -1.94
CA PRO A 138 -0.55 -12.80 -1.38
C PRO A 138 -1.23 -11.50 -0.91
N CYS A 139 -2.55 -11.44 -1.06
CA CYS A 139 -3.35 -10.25 -0.76
C CYS A 139 -4.17 -10.45 0.52
N VAL A 140 -4.14 -9.46 1.42
CA VAL A 140 -5.05 -9.36 2.56
C VAL A 140 -5.87 -8.09 2.45
N TYR A 141 -7.18 -8.25 2.37
CA TYR A 141 -8.17 -7.17 2.34
C TYR A 141 -8.76 -6.97 3.73
N LEU A 142 -8.44 -5.87 4.39
CA LEU A 142 -9.09 -5.45 5.64
C LEU A 142 -10.29 -4.56 5.27
N VAL A 143 -11.45 -5.22 5.11
CA VAL A 143 -12.66 -4.65 4.51
C VAL A 143 -13.49 -3.91 5.56
N ASP A 144 -13.72 -2.62 5.33
CA ASP A 144 -14.53 -1.77 6.20
C ASP A 144 -15.03 -0.54 5.42
N SER A 145 -15.99 -0.76 4.51
CA SER A 145 -16.42 0.23 3.53
C SER A 145 -17.93 0.37 3.41
N GLY A 146 -18.40 1.63 3.42
CA GLY A 146 -19.78 1.99 3.13
C GLY A 146 -20.19 1.87 1.64
N GLY A 147 -19.30 1.43 0.75
CA GLY A 147 -19.59 1.29 -0.69
C GLY A 147 -18.97 2.39 -1.55
N ALA A 148 -19.56 2.67 -2.72
CA ALA A 148 -19.08 3.72 -3.63
C ALA A 148 -19.49 5.13 -3.17
N PHE A 149 -18.66 6.13 -3.43
CA PHE A 149 -19.04 7.52 -3.24
C PHE A 149 -20.02 7.96 -4.34
N LEU A 150 -21.31 7.84 -4.05
CA LEU A 150 -22.40 7.99 -5.03
C LEU A 150 -22.37 9.29 -5.86
N PRO A 151 -22.00 10.47 -5.31
CA PRO A 151 -21.92 11.69 -6.12
C PRO A 151 -20.96 11.58 -7.32
N LEU A 152 -19.94 10.72 -7.22
CA LEU A 152 -18.95 10.48 -8.29
C LEU A 152 -19.07 9.07 -8.87
N GLN A 153 -20.24 8.42 -8.79
CA GLN A 153 -20.42 7.03 -9.23
C GLN A 153 -19.98 6.76 -10.69
N HIS A 154 -20.13 7.76 -11.57
CA HIS A 154 -19.79 7.65 -12.99
C HIS A 154 -18.27 7.53 -13.23
N GLU A 155 -17.45 7.99 -12.28
CA GLU A 155 -16.00 7.85 -12.25
C GLU A 155 -15.54 6.66 -11.38
N VAL A 156 -16.49 5.92 -10.79
CA VAL A 156 -16.22 4.82 -9.85
C VAL A 156 -16.70 3.48 -10.40
N PHE A 157 -17.75 3.45 -11.22
CA PHE A 157 -18.47 2.21 -11.56
C PHE A 157 -18.28 1.69 -13.01
N PRO A 158 -18.50 2.48 -14.08
CA PRO A 158 -18.81 1.90 -15.38
C PRO A 158 -17.62 1.41 -16.25
N ASP A 159 -16.42 1.96 -16.07
CA ASP A 159 -15.31 1.74 -17.01
C ASP A 159 -14.46 0.51 -16.67
N LYS A 160 -13.59 0.09 -17.59
CA LYS A 160 -12.74 -1.10 -17.46
C LYS A 160 -11.89 -1.09 -16.18
N GLU A 161 -11.34 0.05 -15.81
CA GLU A 161 -10.48 0.22 -14.63
C GLU A 161 -11.24 0.84 -13.44
N HIS A 162 -12.55 0.60 -13.36
CA HIS A 162 -13.41 1.01 -12.26
C HIS A 162 -13.68 -0.14 -11.26
N PHE A 163 -14.59 0.04 -10.30
CA PHE A 163 -14.82 -0.84 -9.14
C PHE A 163 -14.89 -2.34 -9.46
N GLY A 164 -15.51 -2.72 -10.59
CA GLY A 164 -15.63 -4.12 -11.01
C GLY A 164 -14.28 -4.81 -11.30
N ARG A 165 -13.24 -4.04 -11.59
CA ARG A 165 -11.90 -4.54 -11.87
C ARG A 165 -11.23 -5.20 -10.67
N PHE A 166 -11.64 -4.85 -9.44
CA PHE A 166 -11.15 -5.52 -8.22
C PHE A 166 -11.39 -7.02 -8.29
N PHE A 167 -12.62 -7.41 -8.66
CA PHE A 167 -13.07 -8.79 -8.71
C PHE A 167 -12.41 -9.57 -9.85
N TYR A 168 -12.26 -8.91 -11.01
CA TYR A 168 -11.50 -9.46 -12.11
C TYR A 168 -10.07 -9.78 -11.68
N ASN A 169 -9.38 -8.85 -11.01
CA ASN A 169 -8.01 -9.06 -10.56
C ASN A 169 -7.94 -10.14 -9.47
N GLN A 170 -8.84 -10.14 -8.47
CA GLN A 170 -8.88 -11.16 -7.41
C GLN A 170 -9.01 -12.57 -7.99
N THR A 171 -9.97 -12.78 -8.88
CA THR A 171 -10.20 -14.09 -9.51
C THR A 171 -9.05 -14.51 -10.43
N ARG A 172 -8.41 -13.56 -11.11
CA ARG A 172 -7.21 -13.80 -11.93
C ARG A 172 -5.99 -14.18 -11.08
N MET A 173 -5.77 -13.48 -9.97
CA MET A 173 -4.67 -13.73 -9.04
C MET A 173 -4.84 -15.07 -8.31
N SER A 174 -6.04 -15.37 -7.80
CA SER A 174 -6.38 -16.68 -7.23
C SER A 174 -6.13 -17.80 -8.26
N ALA A 175 -6.59 -17.64 -9.51
CA ALA A 175 -6.31 -18.60 -10.58
C ALA A 175 -4.82 -18.74 -10.96
N ALA A 176 -3.99 -17.73 -10.65
CA ALA A 176 -2.55 -17.78 -10.81
C ALA A 176 -1.83 -18.39 -9.59
N GLY A 177 -2.56 -18.77 -8.55
CA GLY A 177 -2.01 -19.30 -7.30
C GLY A 177 -1.50 -18.21 -6.35
N ILE A 178 -1.96 -16.96 -6.50
CA ILE A 178 -1.68 -15.87 -5.55
C ILE A 178 -2.85 -15.77 -4.57
N PRO A 179 -2.68 -16.15 -3.29
CA PRO A 179 -3.77 -16.25 -2.33
C PRO A 179 -4.46 -14.91 -2.06
N GLN A 180 -5.79 -14.95 -1.96
CA GLN A 180 -6.66 -13.82 -1.67
C GLN A 180 -7.37 -14.06 -0.34
N ILE A 181 -7.10 -13.23 0.67
CA ILE A 181 -7.69 -13.35 2.01
C ILE A 181 -8.50 -12.09 2.31
N ALA A 182 -9.74 -12.23 2.76
CA ALA A 182 -10.56 -11.12 3.24
C ALA A 182 -10.79 -11.18 4.75
N VAL A 183 -10.75 -10.01 5.39
CA VAL A 183 -11.11 -9.80 6.79
C VAL A 183 -12.16 -8.71 6.85
N VAL A 184 -13.42 -9.09 7.06
CA VAL A 184 -14.57 -8.19 7.11
C VAL A 184 -14.74 -7.68 8.53
N MET A 185 -14.29 -6.44 8.73
CA MET A 185 -14.20 -5.78 10.04
C MET A 185 -15.20 -4.63 10.14
N GLY A 186 -16.27 -4.66 9.35
CA GLY A 186 -17.32 -3.65 9.32
C GLY A 186 -18.28 -3.85 8.16
N SER A 187 -18.85 -2.75 7.66
CA SER A 187 -19.80 -2.79 6.56
C SER A 187 -19.11 -3.24 5.27
N CYS A 188 -19.81 -4.09 4.51
CA CYS A 188 -19.41 -4.57 3.19
C CYS A 188 -20.68 -4.68 2.31
N THR A 189 -21.00 -3.60 1.59
CA THR A 189 -22.30 -3.45 0.91
C THR A 189 -22.18 -3.39 -0.61
N ALA A 190 -23.21 -3.88 -1.30
CA ALA A 190 -23.38 -3.83 -2.75
C ALA A 190 -22.17 -4.41 -3.50
N GLY A 191 -21.50 -3.62 -4.35
CA GLY A 191 -20.32 -4.08 -5.08
C GLY A 191 -19.22 -4.57 -4.13
N GLY A 192 -19.04 -3.94 -2.96
CA GLY A 192 -18.01 -4.34 -2.00
C GLY A 192 -18.18 -5.77 -1.50
N ALA A 193 -19.40 -6.31 -1.49
CA ALA A 193 -19.72 -7.65 -1.00
C ALA A 193 -18.99 -8.77 -1.78
N TYR A 194 -18.57 -8.48 -3.02
CA TYR A 194 -17.80 -9.43 -3.81
C TYR A 194 -16.33 -9.53 -3.40
N ILE A 195 -15.79 -8.57 -2.64
CA ILE A 195 -14.40 -8.67 -2.15
C ILE A 195 -14.23 -9.93 -1.28
N PRO A 196 -14.98 -10.13 -0.18
CA PRO A 196 -14.90 -11.38 0.58
C PRO A 196 -15.43 -12.58 -0.20
N SER A 197 -16.53 -12.42 -0.94
CA SER A 197 -17.16 -13.55 -1.65
C SER A 197 -16.28 -14.16 -2.77
N LEU A 198 -15.23 -13.49 -3.20
CA LEU A 198 -14.29 -13.94 -4.24
C LEU A 198 -12.85 -14.11 -3.72
N CYS A 199 -12.65 -14.05 -2.40
CA CYS A 199 -11.39 -14.45 -1.76
C CYS A 199 -11.37 -15.96 -1.54
N ASP A 200 -10.17 -16.53 -1.43
CA ASP A 200 -9.95 -17.95 -1.17
C ASP A 200 -10.32 -18.32 0.26
N GLU A 201 -10.05 -17.43 1.23
CA GLU A 201 -10.53 -17.52 2.61
C GLU A 201 -11.03 -16.16 3.12
N SER A 202 -12.15 -16.19 3.85
CA SER A 202 -12.85 -15.01 4.35
C SER A 202 -13.16 -15.11 5.84
N ILE A 203 -12.75 -14.08 6.58
CA ILE A 203 -12.94 -13.94 8.03
C ILE A 203 -13.94 -12.80 8.26
N ILE A 204 -14.86 -12.96 9.21
CA ILE A 204 -15.84 -11.91 9.57
C ILE A 204 -15.93 -11.72 11.07
N VAL A 205 -15.92 -10.47 11.54
CA VAL A 205 -16.08 -10.12 12.95
C VAL A 205 -17.56 -10.18 13.34
N ARG A 206 -17.92 -10.96 14.36
CA ARG A 206 -19.29 -11.08 14.87
C ARG A 206 -19.82 -9.74 15.40
N GLU A 207 -21.10 -9.48 15.19
CA GLU A 207 -21.80 -8.26 15.65
C GLU A 207 -21.17 -6.93 15.15
N GLN A 208 -20.34 -7.01 14.10
CA GLN A 208 -19.60 -5.86 13.57
C GLN A 208 -19.47 -5.92 12.04
N GLY A 209 -19.02 -7.05 11.51
CA GLY A 209 -18.89 -7.31 10.09
C GLY A 209 -20.24 -7.66 9.48
N THR A 210 -20.56 -7.05 8.34
CA THR A 210 -21.81 -7.35 7.62
C THR A 210 -21.61 -7.36 6.11
N ILE A 211 -22.14 -8.36 5.41
CA ILE A 211 -22.02 -8.53 3.96
C ILE A 211 -23.41 -8.60 3.33
N PHE A 212 -23.72 -7.74 2.35
CA PHE A 212 -24.97 -7.84 1.60
C PHE A 212 -24.91 -7.08 0.27
N LEU A 213 -25.64 -7.56 -0.74
CA LEU A 213 -25.78 -6.85 -2.02
C LEU A 213 -26.69 -5.61 -1.91
N GLY A 214 -27.62 -5.63 -0.96
CA GLY A 214 -28.48 -4.50 -0.64
C GLY A 214 -28.68 -4.42 0.85
N GLY A 215 -28.24 -3.33 1.48
CA GLY A 215 -28.38 -3.16 2.93
C GLY A 215 -29.82 -2.92 3.38
N PRO A 216 -30.07 -2.88 4.71
CA PRO A 216 -31.42 -2.70 5.25
C PRO A 216 -32.21 -1.51 4.67
N PRO A 217 -31.61 -0.33 4.41
CA PRO A 217 -32.33 0.76 3.78
C PRO A 217 -32.85 0.43 2.38
N LEU A 218 -32.09 -0.35 1.60
CA LEU A 218 -32.48 -0.76 0.25
C LEU A 218 -33.54 -1.86 0.28
N VAL A 219 -33.39 -2.86 1.18
CA VAL A 219 -34.38 -3.93 1.38
C VAL A 219 -35.73 -3.34 1.76
N LYS A 220 -35.74 -2.41 2.74
CA LYS A 220 -36.96 -1.70 3.15
C LYS A 220 -37.58 -0.91 2.02
N ALA A 221 -36.78 -0.21 1.21
CA ALA A 221 -37.28 0.56 0.08
C ALA A 221 -37.87 -0.32 -1.03
N ALA A 222 -37.28 -1.50 -1.28
CA ALA A 222 -37.69 -2.39 -2.36
C ALA A 222 -38.87 -3.30 -1.99
N THR A 223 -38.95 -3.76 -0.74
CA THR A 223 -39.88 -4.83 -0.31
C THR A 223 -40.80 -4.43 0.85
N GLY A 224 -40.46 -3.35 1.58
CA GLY A 224 -41.12 -2.97 2.82
C GLY A 224 -40.65 -3.73 4.06
N GLU A 225 -39.80 -4.75 3.90
CA GLU A 225 -39.26 -5.54 5.01
C GLU A 225 -38.33 -4.71 5.90
N ILE A 226 -38.45 -4.89 7.22
CA ILE A 226 -37.59 -4.25 8.22
C ILE A 226 -36.76 -5.35 8.87
N VAL A 227 -35.48 -5.35 8.56
CA VAL A 227 -34.48 -6.31 9.04
C VAL A 227 -33.25 -5.55 9.53
N SER A 228 -32.59 -6.03 10.57
CA SER A 228 -31.33 -5.43 11.02
C SER A 228 -30.16 -5.82 10.12
N SER A 229 -29.04 -5.11 10.19
CA SER A 229 -27.85 -5.47 9.41
C SER A 229 -27.28 -6.85 9.80
N GLU A 230 -27.35 -7.21 11.09
CA GLU A 230 -26.87 -8.49 11.60
C GLU A 230 -27.75 -9.65 11.12
N GLU A 231 -29.08 -9.49 11.17
CA GLU A 231 -30.01 -10.50 10.67
C GLU A 231 -29.93 -10.67 9.14
N LEU A 232 -29.67 -9.58 8.41
CA LEU A 232 -29.62 -9.60 6.95
C LEU A 232 -28.32 -10.23 6.39
N GLY A 233 -27.19 -10.02 7.06
CA GLY A 233 -25.89 -10.40 6.54
C GLY A 233 -24.76 -10.33 7.56
N GLY A 234 -25.05 -10.64 8.82
CA GLY A 234 -24.07 -10.72 9.89
C GLY A 234 -23.19 -11.97 9.82
N ALA A 235 -22.26 -12.07 10.77
CA ALA A 235 -21.28 -13.15 10.83
C ALA A 235 -21.92 -14.53 11.00
N ASP A 236 -22.92 -14.63 11.87
CA ASP A 236 -23.61 -15.90 12.13
C ASP A 236 -24.34 -16.42 10.88
N LEU A 237 -24.98 -15.53 10.11
CA LEU A 237 -25.64 -15.91 8.87
C LEU A 237 -24.62 -16.44 7.86
N HIS A 238 -23.50 -15.73 7.66
CA HIS A 238 -22.54 -16.09 6.63
C HIS A 238 -21.67 -17.31 6.96
N CYS A 239 -21.30 -17.51 8.23
CA CYS A 239 -20.52 -18.67 8.64
C CYS A 239 -21.37 -19.93 8.91
N LYS A 240 -22.62 -19.78 9.36
CA LYS A 240 -23.44 -20.95 9.76
C LYS A 240 -24.47 -21.37 8.72
N GLN A 241 -24.89 -20.48 7.82
CA GLN A 241 -25.98 -20.76 6.88
C GLN A 241 -25.55 -20.61 5.42
N SER A 242 -25.04 -19.44 5.02
CA SER A 242 -24.78 -19.18 3.61
C SER A 242 -23.44 -19.73 3.11
N GLY A 243 -22.44 -19.84 3.99
CA GLY A 243 -21.06 -20.22 3.64
C GLY A 243 -20.32 -19.16 2.81
N VAL A 244 -20.68 -17.88 2.95
CA VAL A 244 -19.97 -16.77 2.25
C VAL A 244 -18.66 -16.43 2.96
N THR A 245 -18.57 -16.72 4.26
CA THR A 245 -17.37 -16.51 5.06
C THR A 245 -17.02 -17.79 5.81
N ASP A 246 -15.74 -18.08 5.94
CA ASP A 246 -15.21 -19.35 6.43
C ASP A 246 -14.98 -19.32 7.94
N HIS A 247 -14.59 -18.15 8.47
CA HIS A 247 -14.17 -18.00 9.86
C HIS A 247 -14.93 -16.87 10.56
N ILE A 248 -15.36 -17.14 11.80
CA ILE A 248 -15.97 -16.14 12.68
C ILE A 248 -14.96 -15.67 13.73
N ALA A 249 -14.76 -14.36 13.81
CA ALA A 249 -13.95 -13.71 14.82
C ALA A 249 -14.84 -13.02 15.85
N GLU A 250 -14.34 -12.87 17.08
CA GLU A 250 -15.09 -12.23 18.18
C GLU A 250 -14.81 -10.72 18.25
N ASP A 251 -13.64 -10.28 17.78
CA ASP A 251 -13.24 -8.89 17.68
C ASP A 251 -12.18 -8.70 16.59
N ASP A 252 -11.75 -7.46 16.38
CA ASP A 252 -10.71 -7.11 15.41
C ASP A 252 -9.38 -7.84 15.67
N SER A 253 -8.98 -8.03 16.93
CA SER A 253 -7.70 -8.66 17.27
C SER A 253 -7.74 -10.17 16.97
N HIS A 254 -8.84 -10.83 17.30
CA HIS A 254 -9.08 -12.23 16.95
C HIS A 254 -9.12 -12.43 15.44
N ALA A 255 -9.77 -11.53 14.69
CA ALA A 255 -9.80 -11.62 13.23
C ALA A 255 -8.42 -11.54 12.59
N LEU A 256 -7.56 -10.66 13.11
CA LEU A 256 -6.18 -10.54 12.64
C LEU A 256 -5.32 -11.75 13.03
N ALA A 257 -5.58 -12.35 14.20
CA ALA A 257 -4.93 -13.61 14.58
C ALA A 257 -5.30 -14.74 13.61
N ILE A 258 -6.59 -14.91 13.28
CA ILE A 258 -7.03 -15.88 12.28
C ILE A 258 -6.40 -15.60 10.92
N ALA A 259 -6.34 -14.32 10.49
CA ALA A 259 -5.71 -13.96 9.22
C ALA A 259 -4.23 -14.35 9.19
N ARG A 260 -3.50 -14.16 10.30
CA ARG A 260 -2.12 -14.63 10.43
C ARG A 260 -2.03 -16.16 10.36
N ASP A 261 -2.95 -16.87 11.00
CA ASP A 261 -3.00 -18.34 10.96
C ASP A 261 -3.25 -18.84 9.53
N VAL A 262 -4.18 -18.25 8.77
CA VAL A 262 -4.40 -18.56 7.35
C VAL A 262 -3.10 -18.36 6.55
N LEU A 263 -2.44 -17.21 6.73
CA LEU A 263 -1.19 -16.88 6.04
C LEU A 263 -0.03 -17.84 6.38
N ALA A 264 -0.02 -18.41 7.58
CA ALA A 264 0.98 -19.41 7.97
C ALA A 264 0.85 -20.73 7.20
N HIS A 265 -0.30 -21.02 6.60
CA HIS A 265 -0.60 -22.28 5.91
C HIS A 265 -0.57 -22.19 4.38
N LEU A 266 -0.18 -21.03 3.80
CA LEU A 266 -0.10 -20.86 2.34
C LEU A 266 0.90 -21.81 1.66
N ASN A 267 1.84 -22.40 2.42
CA ASN A 267 2.88 -23.29 1.93
C ASN A 267 3.70 -22.67 0.77
N GLU A 268 3.88 -21.35 0.84
CA GLU A 268 4.67 -20.60 -0.13
C GLU A 268 6.12 -20.43 0.32
N THR A 269 7.04 -20.46 -0.64
CA THR A 269 8.44 -20.14 -0.40
C THR A 269 8.93 -19.25 -1.53
N LYS A 270 9.30 -18.01 -1.18
CA LYS A 270 9.84 -17.04 -2.14
C LYS A 270 11.09 -17.60 -2.82
N GLN A 271 11.03 -17.70 -4.15
CA GLN A 271 12.18 -18.08 -4.96
C GLN A 271 12.94 -16.83 -5.39
N VAL A 272 14.19 -16.71 -4.98
CA VAL A 272 15.07 -15.62 -5.42
C VAL A 272 15.91 -16.11 -6.59
N HIS A 273 15.57 -15.69 -7.80
CA HIS A 273 16.20 -16.14 -9.04
C HIS A 273 17.52 -15.41 -9.38
N VAL A 274 18.01 -14.55 -8.49
CA VAL A 274 19.26 -13.82 -8.66
C VAL A 274 20.29 -14.27 -7.63
N LYS A 275 21.57 -14.21 -8.01
CA LYS A 275 22.66 -14.49 -7.09
C LYS A 275 22.85 -13.32 -6.13
N VAL A 276 22.17 -13.39 -4.99
CA VAL A 276 22.36 -12.45 -3.88
C VAL A 276 23.73 -12.70 -3.24
N ARG A 277 24.43 -11.62 -2.91
CA ARG A 277 25.69 -11.65 -2.15
C ARG A 277 25.50 -11.03 -0.76
N GLU A 278 26.51 -11.15 0.08
CA GLU A 278 26.54 -10.41 1.35
C GLU A 278 26.47 -8.89 1.10
N SER A 279 25.53 -8.23 1.77
CA SER A 279 25.35 -6.78 1.67
C SER A 279 26.50 -6.06 2.38
N ARG A 280 26.90 -4.92 1.84
CA ARG A 280 27.90 -4.03 2.42
C ARG A 280 27.39 -2.62 2.34
N GLU A 281 27.43 -1.87 3.43
CA GLU A 281 26.99 -0.47 3.44
C GLU A 281 27.74 0.37 2.39
N PRO A 282 27.11 1.41 1.83
CA PRO A 282 27.79 2.42 1.03
C PRO A 282 28.96 3.04 1.80
N LEU A 283 30.01 3.47 1.10
CA LEU A 283 31.19 4.11 1.72
C LEU A 283 30.93 5.55 2.17
N TYR A 284 29.84 6.16 1.69
CA TYR A 284 29.43 7.51 2.00
C TYR A 284 28.09 7.47 2.75
N PRO A 285 27.88 8.32 3.77
CA PRO A 285 26.61 8.39 4.49
C PRO A 285 25.44 8.59 3.52
N THR A 286 24.37 7.81 3.69
CA THR A 286 23.16 7.90 2.86
C THR A 286 22.52 9.28 2.96
N ASP A 287 22.52 9.88 4.14
CA ASP A 287 21.96 11.21 4.43
C ASP A 287 22.68 12.35 3.69
N ASP A 288 23.89 12.10 3.17
CA ASP A 288 24.57 13.09 2.35
C ASP A 288 23.88 13.30 1.00
N ILE A 289 23.00 12.38 0.56
CA ILE A 289 22.22 12.52 -0.67
C ILE A 289 21.42 13.84 -0.70
N LEU A 290 21.02 14.32 0.48
CA LEU A 290 20.27 15.57 0.65
C LEU A 290 21.08 16.80 0.20
N GLY A 291 22.40 16.77 0.36
CA GLY A 291 23.29 17.85 -0.08
C GLY A 291 23.89 17.68 -1.47
N VAL A 292 23.73 16.49 -2.08
CA VAL A 292 24.20 16.20 -3.46
C VAL A 292 23.33 16.91 -4.50
N ILE A 293 22.01 16.94 -4.28
CA ILE A 293 21.06 17.51 -5.25
C ILE A 293 21.11 19.04 -5.20
N PRO A 294 21.43 19.72 -6.31
CA PRO A 294 21.46 21.18 -6.33
C PRO A 294 20.10 21.80 -6.00
N LYS A 295 20.12 22.89 -5.23
CA LYS A 295 18.92 23.70 -4.94
C LYS A 295 18.24 24.26 -6.19
N ASP A 296 19.04 24.62 -7.19
CA ASP A 296 18.54 25.05 -8.49
C ASP A 296 18.34 23.80 -9.36
N PRO A 297 17.10 23.43 -9.70
CA PRO A 297 16.81 22.22 -10.47
C PRO A 297 17.41 22.24 -11.89
N LYS A 298 17.87 23.40 -12.38
CA LYS A 298 18.55 23.53 -13.68
C LYS A 298 20.06 23.33 -13.58
N LYS A 299 20.65 23.37 -12.38
CA LYS A 299 22.09 23.20 -12.19
C LYS A 299 22.46 21.72 -12.39
N PRO A 300 23.37 21.39 -13.33
CA PRO A 300 23.84 20.03 -13.49
C PRO A 300 24.64 19.55 -12.27
N TYR A 301 24.62 18.24 -12.02
CA TYR A 301 25.46 17.54 -11.04
C TYR A 301 25.81 16.16 -11.60
N ASP A 302 26.81 15.48 -11.03
CA ASP A 302 27.15 14.10 -11.42
C ASP A 302 26.25 13.11 -10.67
N VAL A 303 25.39 12.40 -11.40
CA VAL A 303 24.46 11.40 -10.83
C VAL A 303 25.17 10.23 -10.15
N ARG A 304 26.47 10.02 -10.44
CA ARG A 304 27.30 9.05 -9.71
C ARG A 304 27.37 9.33 -8.21
N GLU A 305 27.23 10.59 -7.80
CA GLU A 305 27.20 10.96 -6.38
C GLU A 305 25.97 10.42 -5.65
N VAL A 306 24.84 10.31 -6.36
CA VAL A 306 23.64 9.64 -5.85
C VAL A 306 23.88 8.13 -5.80
N ILE A 307 24.37 7.53 -6.90
CA ILE A 307 24.64 6.09 -6.98
C ILE A 307 25.58 5.64 -5.86
N ALA A 308 26.66 6.40 -5.60
CA ALA A 308 27.66 6.10 -4.58
C ALA A 308 27.08 6.01 -3.15
N ARG A 309 25.93 6.62 -2.89
CA ARG A 309 25.23 6.62 -1.58
C ARG A 309 24.11 5.60 -1.49
N LEU A 310 23.83 4.86 -2.57
CA LEU A 310 22.75 3.88 -2.64
C LEU A 310 23.27 2.44 -2.80
N VAL A 311 24.38 2.25 -3.51
CA VAL A 311 24.87 0.91 -3.85
C VAL A 311 25.89 0.38 -2.85
N ASP A 312 25.91 -0.94 -2.69
CA ASP A 312 26.78 -1.64 -1.75
C ASP A 312 28.25 -1.27 -1.98
N ALA A 313 28.94 -0.83 -0.92
CA ALA A 313 30.34 -0.38 -0.95
C ALA A 313 30.65 0.71 -1.99
N SER A 314 29.64 1.48 -2.42
CA SER A 314 29.77 2.54 -3.44
C SER A 314 30.42 2.04 -4.75
N GLU A 315 30.20 0.77 -5.07
CA GLU A 315 30.79 0.08 -6.21
C GLU A 315 29.88 0.14 -7.45
N LEU A 316 30.40 0.60 -8.59
CA LEU A 316 29.67 0.66 -9.86
C LEU A 316 30.58 0.20 -11.00
N GLN A 317 30.21 -0.89 -11.68
CA GLN A 317 30.83 -1.27 -12.94
C GLN A 317 30.14 -0.52 -14.09
N GLU A 318 30.67 0.64 -14.45
CA GLU A 318 30.11 1.44 -15.54
C GLU A 318 30.20 0.74 -16.89
N PHE A 319 29.11 0.84 -17.65
CA PHE A 319 28.99 0.39 -19.02
C PHE A 319 29.10 1.59 -19.96
N LYS A 320 30.01 1.51 -20.94
CA LYS A 320 30.29 2.58 -21.91
C LYS A 320 30.58 3.96 -21.27
N PRO A 321 31.54 4.07 -20.33
CA PRO A 321 31.81 5.34 -19.63
C PRO A 321 32.24 6.51 -20.54
N LEU A 322 32.72 6.22 -21.76
CA LEU A 322 33.20 7.22 -22.74
C LEU A 322 32.21 7.50 -23.88
N TYR A 323 31.00 6.93 -23.84
CA TYR A 323 30.00 7.08 -24.91
C TYR A 323 28.64 7.46 -24.33
N GLY A 324 28.05 8.54 -24.83
CA GLY A 324 26.77 9.06 -24.30
C GLY A 324 26.84 9.44 -22.82
N PRO A 325 27.80 10.28 -22.37
CA PRO A 325 28.07 10.54 -20.95
C PRO A 325 26.94 11.27 -20.19
N THR A 326 25.87 11.67 -20.89
CA THR A 326 24.64 12.21 -20.30
C THR A 326 23.66 11.14 -19.82
N LEU A 327 23.97 9.85 -20.03
CA LEU A 327 23.23 8.72 -19.48
C LEU A 327 24.20 7.71 -18.87
N ILE A 328 24.24 7.65 -17.54
CA ILE A 328 25.14 6.72 -16.84
C ILE A 328 24.45 5.38 -16.71
N CYS A 329 25.12 4.34 -17.20
CA CYS A 329 24.67 2.96 -17.12
C CYS A 329 25.72 2.12 -16.39
N GLY A 330 25.31 1.16 -15.58
CA GLY A 330 26.26 0.25 -14.94
C GLY A 330 25.62 -0.82 -14.08
N PHE A 331 26.48 -1.71 -13.58
CA PHE A 331 26.07 -2.79 -12.69
C PHE A 331 26.55 -2.52 -11.27
N ALA A 332 25.69 -2.80 -10.31
CA ALA A 332 25.99 -2.65 -8.89
C ALA A 332 25.23 -3.71 -8.08
N HIS A 333 25.28 -3.60 -6.75
CA HIS A 333 24.36 -4.34 -5.88
C HIS A 333 23.73 -3.37 -4.88
N ILE A 334 22.49 -3.64 -4.45
CA ILE A 334 21.81 -2.91 -3.37
C ILE A 334 21.27 -3.95 -2.41
N HIS A 335 21.65 -3.88 -1.13
CA HIS A 335 21.27 -4.88 -0.14
C HIS A 335 21.66 -6.32 -0.57
N GLY A 336 22.79 -6.46 -1.29
CA GLY A 336 23.25 -7.72 -1.82
C GLY A 336 22.57 -8.20 -3.11
N TYR A 337 21.47 -7.56 -3.56
CA TYR A 337 20.80 -7.89 -4.81
C TYR A 337 21.53 -7.27 -6.00
N PRO A 338 21.88 -8.02 -7.07
CA PRO A 338 22.50 -7.45 -8.25
C PRO A 338 21.50 -6.58 -9.02
N VAL A 339 21.92 -5.39 -9.44
CA VAL A 339 21.07 -4.43 -10.16
C VAL A 339 21.78 -3.87 -11.39
N GLY A 340 20.99 -3.57 -12.44
CA GLY A 340 21.39 -2.73 -13.56
C GLY A 340 20.83 -1.33 -13.35
N ILE A 341 21.69 -0.32 -13.39
CA ILE A 341 21.33 1.09 -13.13
C ILE A 341 21.39 1.85 -14.46
N ILE A 342 20.37 2.67 -14.70
CA ILE A 342 20.31 3.67 -15.75
C ILE A 342 19.95 5.00 -15.07
N ALA A 343 20.82 6.01 -15.20
CA ALA A 343 20.68 7.26 -14.47
C ALA A 343 20.99 8.47 -15.38
N ASN A 344 20.06 9.42 -15.47
CA ASN A 344 20.25 10.63 -16.26
C ASN A 344 21.34 11.53 -15.64
N ASN A 345 22.20 12.05 -16.50
CA ASN A 345 23.31 12.95 -16.14
C ASN A 345 23.38 14.16 -17.08
N GLY A 346 22.26 14.47 -17.75
CA GLY A 346 22.15 15.52 -18.75
C GLY A 346 21.04 15.23 -19.75
N ILE A 347 21.03 16.00 -20.83
CA ILE A 347 20.07 15.85 -21.94
C ILE A 347 20.34 14.54 -22.69
N LEU A 348 19.29 13.83 -23.09
CA LEU A 348 19.40 12.66 -23.97
C LEU A 348 19.59 13.12 -25.42
N PHE A 349 20.57 12.53 -26.08
CA PHE A 349 20.84 12.75 -27.51
C PHE A 349 20.34 11.55 -28.32
N SER A 350 19.77 11.82 -29.51
CA SER A 350 19.26 10.81 -30.45
C SER A 350 20.32 10.28 -31.39
#